data_AF-A0A848RJQ5-F1
#
_entry.id   AF-A0A848RJQ5-F1
#
_cell.length_a   1.000
_cell.length_b   1.000
_cell.length_c   1.000
_cell.angle_alpha   90.00
_cell.angle_beta   90.00
_cell.angle_gamma   90.00
#
_symmetry.space_group_name_H-M   'P 1'
#
loop_
_entity.id
_entity.type
_entity.pdbx_description
1 polymer ?
#
loop_
_entity_poly.entity_id
_entity_poly.type
_entity_poly.pdbx_seq_one_letter_code
_entity_poly.pdbx_strand_id
1 'polypeptide(L)'
;MDFKINLSSTYFLLTNTLLIILSFIMSYLLMKKKAKVPENKNIDLKFYEKGYLYKGPNFIYNTIIAMILKAYENGNLEIEKNFYKNKKNEEKVEFKLKNINFPALDIAEKKLFDILISFGKDEISTRTLDKVRRREPDDYNKKFNDFICFLEDEMIAKKLFTREKKTFKILLSFVIFSLLFFLGIITVYNKNFFGIASIILSLFFYATLITSFSKMTELGNEKFRELEKIENKLLKSCGDTEEEFLLAICFGLKKENIKIIYKNFIAKTKDENCYKIFFDPDFYKTFKVALVGDHLLIRN
;
A
#
# COMPACT_ATOMS: atom_id res chain seq x y z
N MET A 1 35.90 26.39 19.71
CA MET A 1 35.16 25.99 20.92
C MET A 1 35.68 24.63 21.34
N ASP A 2 36.51 24.57 22.38
CA ASP A 2 37.06 23.32 22.89
C ASP A 2 36.00 22.58 23.71
N PHE A 3 35.39 21.54 23.14
CA PHE A 3 34.44 20.64 23.84
C PHE A 3 35.17 19.59 24.70
N LYS A 4 36.24 19.99 25.40
CA LYS A 4 36.98 19.08 26.28
C LYS A 4 36.28 19.08 27.64
N ILE A 5 35.56 18.02 27.93
CA ILE A 5 34.78 17.91 29.17
C ILE A 5 35.70 17.29 30.23
N ASN A 6 35.84 17.95 31.38
CA ASN A 6 36.63 17.47 32.53
C ASN A 6 35.92 16.31 33.26
N LEU A 7 35.76 15.19 32.58
CA LEU A 7 35.27 13.94 33.14
C LEU A 7 36.37 12.87 33.04
N SER A 8 36.44 12.00 34.04
CA SER A 8 37.42 10.91 34.04
C SER A 8 37.14 9.93 32.89
N SER A 9 38.19 9.30 32.36
CA SER A 9 38.05 8.21 31.38
C SER A 9 37.12 7.10 31.90
N THR A 10 37.15 6.83 33.21
CA THR A 10 36.25 5.90 33.90
C THR A 10 34.78 6.28 33.79
N TYR A 11 34.46 7.58 33.90
CA TYR A 11 33.09 8.07 33.74
C TYR A 11 32.58 7.87 32.31
N PHE A 12 33.41 8.21 31.31
CA PHE A 12 33.09 7.95 29.91
C PHE A 12 32.91 6.45 29.64
N LEU A 13 33.75 5.60 30.25
CA LEU A 13 33.63 4.15 30.11
C LEU A 13 32.28 3.65 30.68
N LEU A 14 31.96 4.00 31.93
CA LEU A 14 30.72 3.60 32.61
C LEU A 14 29.47 4.03 31.85
N THR A 15 29.42 5.29 31.41
CA THR A 15 28.26 5.83 30.70
C THR A 15 28.08 5.19 29.31
N ASN A 16 29.18 4.96 28.56
CA ASN A 16 29.11 4.23 27.29
C ASN A 16 28.66 2.78 27.51
N THR A 17 29.21 2.06 28.49
CA THR A 17 28.79 0.69 28.80
C THR A 17 27.30 0.62 29.16
N LEU A 18 26.80 1.55 29.96
CA LEU A 18 25.39 1.59 30.34
C LEU A 18 24.48 1.84 29.13
N LEU A 19 24.83 2.77 28.24
CA LEU A 19 24.08 3.02 27.02
C LEU A 19 24.15 1.85 26.04
N ILE A 20 25.28 1.13 25.97
CA ILE A 20 25.40 -0.09 25.17
C ILE A 20 24.42 -1.15 25.69
N ILE A 21 24.40 -1.42 27.00
CA ILE A 21 23.48 -2.39 27.61
C ILE A 21 22.03 -1.99 27.33
N LEU A 22 21.68 -0.71 27.54
CA LEU A 22 20.35 -0.19 27.28
C LEU A 22 19.96 -0.36 25.80
N SER A 23 20.90 -0.12 24.89
CA SER A 23 20.68 -0.28 23.45
C SER A 23 20.43 -1.74 23.06
N PHE A 24 21.14 -2.69 23.68
CA PHE A 24 20.88 -4.12 23.51
C PHE A 24 19.49 -4.51 24.01
N ILE A 25 19.07 -4.03 25.19
CA ILE A 25 17.74 -4.29 25.74
C ILE A 25 16.66 -3.74 24.78
N MET A 26 16.83 -2.51 24.31
CA MET A 26 15.87 -1.89 23.38
C MET A 26 15.82 -2.61 22.03
N SER A 27 16.97 -3.00 21.47
CA SER A 27 17.03 -3.78 20.24
C SER A 27 16.32 -5.13 20.40
N TYR A 28 16.56 -5.83 21.51
CA TYR A 28 15.85 -7.07 21.83
C TYR A 28 14.33 -6.86 21.92
N LEU A 29 13.86 -5.81 22.60
CA LEU A 29 12.44 -5.48 22.70
C LEU A 29 11.81 -5.11 21.35
N LEU A 30 12.55 -4.44 20.48
CA LEU A 30 12.12 -4.13 19.11
C LEU A 30 12.01 -5.40 18.26
N MET A 31 12.97 -6.31 18.39
CA MET A 31 13.06 -7.55 17.62
C MET A 31 12.15 -8.66 18.14
N LYS A 32 11.68 -8.58 19.40
CA LYS A 32 10.68 -9.48 19.98
C LYS A 32 9.33 -9.31 19.27
N LYS A 33 9.23 -9.82 18.04
CA LYS A 33 7.97 -9.97 17.31
C LYS A 33 7.15 -11.00 18.06
N LYS A 34 6.04 -10.58 18.68
CA LYS A 34 4.97 -11.52 19.07
C LYS A 34 4.27 -11.99 17.80
N ALA A 35 4.95 -12.82 17.00
CA ALA A 35 4.33 -13.53 15.91
C ALA A 35 4.52 -15.02 16.23
N LYS A 36 3.50 -15.62 16.86
CA LYS A 36 3.29 -17.06 16.69
C LYS A 36 3.24 -17.27 15.17
N VAL A 37 4.20 -18.00 14.63
CA VAL A 37 4.14 -18.47 13.24
C VAL A 37 2.77 -19.12 13.09
N PRO A 38 1.88 -18.59 12.24
CA PRO A 38 0.57 -19.20 12.09
C PRO A 38 0.77 -20.62 11.57
N GLU A 39 0.16 -21.60 12.23
CA GLU A 39 0.17 -23.01 11.84
C GLU A 39 -0.43 -23.23 10.45
N ASN A 40 -1.18 -22.26 9.92
CA ASN A 40 -1.80 -22.32 8.60
C ASN A 40 -1.17 -21.28 7.66
N LYS A 41 -0.30 -21.75 6.76
CA LYS A 41 0.36 -20.94 5.73
C LYS A 41 -0.52 -20.64 4.51
N ASN A 42 -1.64 -21.36 4.36
CA ASN A 42 -2.53 -21.22 3.21
C ASN A 42 -3.64 -20.21 3.52
N ILE A 43 -3.28 -18.93 3.43
CA ILE A 43 -4.26 -17.84 3.42
C ILE A 43 -4.60 -17.56 1.96
N ASP A 44 -5.83 -17.84 1.58
CA ASP A 44 -6.35 -17.42 0.29
C ASP A 44 -6.68 -15.92 0.32
N LEU A 45 -6.15 -15.20 -0.67
CA LEU A 45 -6.31 -13.76 -0.80
C LEU A 45 -7.06 -13.48 -2.09
N LYS A 46 -8.08 -12.63 -2.00
CA LYS A 46 -8.78 -12.17 -3.19
C LYS A 46 -7.90 -11.23 -4.01
N PHE A 47 -8.21 -11.06 -5.30
CA PHE A 47 -7.41 -10.23 -6.22
C PHE A 47 -7.17 -8.81 -5.70
N TYR A 48 -8.15 -8.18 -5.05
CA TYR A 48 -8.01 -6.83 -4.50
C TYR A 48 -7.12 -6.79 -3.25
N GLU A 49 -7.13 -7.84 -2.43
CA GLU A 49 -6.23 -7.99 -1.28
C GLU A 49 -4.80 -8.24 -1.75
N LYS A 50 -4.62 -9.08 -2.76
CA LYS A 50 -3.33 -9.31 -3.45
C LYS A 50 -2.79 -7.99 -4.04
N GLY A 51 -3.64 -7.23 -4.72
CA GLY A 51 -3.30 -5.90 -5.24
C GLY A 51 -2.84 -4.94 -4.15
N TYR A 52 -3.59 -4.84 -3.06
CA TYR A 52 -3.26 -3.98 -1.93
C TYR A 52 -1.98 -4.41 -1.20
N LEU A 53 -1.81 -5.71 -0.92
CA LEU A 53 -0.63 -6.26 -0.25
C LEU A 53 0.66 -5.96 -1.05
N TYR A 54 0.58 -6.04 -2.38
CA TYR A 54 1.74 -5.91 -3.25
C TYR A 54 2.08 -4.47 -3.63
N LYS A 55 1.09 -3.65 -4.01
CA LYS A 55 1.34 -2.27 -4.46
C LYS A 55 1.10 -1.21 -3.40
N GLY A 56 0.38 -1.56 -2.33
CA GLY A 56 0.07 -0.66 -1.23
C GLY A 56 -0.92 0.47 -1.60
N PRO A 57 -1.11 1.45 -0.69
CA PRO A 57 -2.15 2.48 -0.81
C PRO A 57 -1.94 3.43 -1.99
N ASN A 58 -0.71 3.67 -2.43
CA ASN A 58 -0.41 4.61 -3.51
C ASN A 58 -1.00 4.18 -4.87
N PHE A 59 -1.28 2.89 -5.05
CA PHE A 59 -1.83 2.32 -6.29
C PHE A 59 -3.25 1.80 -6.12
N ILE A 60 -3.93 2.16 -5.02
CA ILE A 60 -5.25 1.65 -4.68
C ILE A 60 -6.30 1.92 -5.78
N TYR A 61 -6.13 2.98 -6.57
CA TYR A 61 -7.03 3.31 -7.68
C TYR A 61 -7.10 2.20 -8.74
N ASN A 62 -5.99 1.49 -9.01
CA ASN A 62 -6.00 0.35 -9.92
C ASN A 62 -6.81 -0.82 -9.35
N THR A 63 -6.68 -1.07 -8.04
CA THR A 63 -7.47 -2.07 -7.33
C THR A 63 -8.96 -1.71 -7.34
N ILE A 64 -9.31 -0.44 -7.10
CA ILE A 64 -10.68 0.05 -7.17
C ILE A 64 -11.26 -0.14 -8.58
N ILE A 65 -10.50 0.19 -9.63
CA ILE A 65 -10.93 -0.04 -11.02
C ILE A 65 -11.18 -1.52 -11.28
N ALA A 66 -10.30 -2.41 -10.82
CA ALA A 66 -10.49 -3.86 -10.95
C ALA A 66 -11.72 -4.36 -10.20
N MET A 67 -12.01 -3.83 -9.01
CA MET A 67 -13.23 -4.16 -8.25
C MET A 67 -14.51 -3.67 -8.95
N ILE A 68 -14.50 -2.46 -9.51
CA ILE A 68 -15.61 -1.94 -10.31
C ILE A 68 -15.88 -2.84 -11.52
N LEU A 69 -14.82 -3.26 -12.21
CA LEU A 69 -14.93 -4.19 -13.33
C LEU A 69 -15.48 -5.54 -12.93
N LYS A 70 -15.02 -6.11 -11.80
CA LYS A 70 -15.52 -7.41 -11.31
C LYS A 70 -17.00 -7.33 -10.93
N ALA A 71 -17.42 -6.25 -10.28
CA ALA A 71 -18.83 -6.03 -9.95
C ALA A 71 -19.70 -5.87 -11.21
N TYR A 72 -19.20 -5.15 -12.22
CA TYR A 72 -19.87 -5.02 -13.52
C TYR A 72 -20.01 -6.37 -14.22
N GLU A 73 -18.92 -7.14 -14.31
CA GLU A 73 -18.93 -8.45 -14.97
C GLU A 73 -19.86 -9.45 -14.29
N ASN A 74 -19.91 -9.43 -12.96
CA ASN A 74 -20.82 -10.29 -12.19
C ASN A 74 -22.30 -9.86 -12.30
N GLY A 75 -22.63 -8.79 -13.06
CA GLY A 75 -23.98 -8.27 -13.19
C GLY A 75 -24.50 -7.55 -11.93
N ASN A 76 -23.60 -7.19 -11.01
CA ASN A 76 -23.95 -6.50 -9.76
C ASN A 76 -23.91 -4.96 -9.89
N LEU A 77 -23.58 -4.46 -11.08
CA LEU A 77 -23.42 -3.05 -11.39
C LEU A 77 -23.64 -2.85 -12.89
N GLU A 78 -24.32 -1.77 -13.27
CA GLU A 78 -24.35 -1.29 -14.65
C GLU A 78 -23.38 -0.12 -14.84
N ILE A 79 -22.68 -0.12 -15.98
CA ILE A 79 -21.81 0.99 -16.39
C ILE A 79 -22.31 1.57 -17.70
N GLU A 80 -22.69 2.86 -17.67
CA GLU A 80 -23.13 3.61 -18.84
C GLU A 80 -22.07 4.64 -19.25
N LYS A 81 -21.68 4.64 -20.53
CA LYS A 81 -20.80 5.66 -21.13
C LYS A 81 -21.65 6.83 -21.62
N ASN A 82 -21.38 8.03 -21.10
CA ASN A 82 -22.08 9.25 -21.46
C ASN A 82 -21.12 10.31 -22.01
N PHE A 83 -21.62 11.12 -22.94
CA PHE A 83 -20.90 12.26 -23.52
C PHE A 83 -21.48 13.56 -22.98
N TYR A 84 -20.61 14.50 -22.63
CA TYR A 84 -21.01 15.83 -22.18
C TYR A 84 -20.06 16.89 -22.73
N LYS A 85 -20.57 18.12 -22.88
CA LYS A 85 -19.74 19.27 -23.26
C LYS A 85 -19.22 20.00 -22.02
N ASN A 86 -17.94 20.31 -22.00
CA ASN A 86 -17.37 21.16 -20.95
C ASN A 86 -17.64 22.65 -21.23
N LYS A 87 -17.18 23.54 -20.33
CA LYS A 87 -17.33 25.01 -20.49
C LYS A 87 -16.64 25.57 -21.74
N LYS A 88 -15.69 24.85 -22.32
CA LYS A 88 -14.98 25.20 -23.56
C LYS A 88 -15.61 24.56 -24.80
N ASN A 89 -16.82 23.99 -24.66
CA ASN A 89 -17.53 23.27 -25.73
C ASN A 89 -16.78 22.03 -26.26
N GLU A 90 -15.78 21.53 -25.53
CA GLU A 90 -15.10 20.28 -25.85
C GLU A 90 -15.96 19.10 -25.37
N GLU A 91 -16.12 18.10 -26.23
CA GLU A 91 -16.75 16.84 -25.86
C GLU A 91 -15.85 16.06 -24.90
N LYS A 92 -16.44 15.59 -23.80
CA LYS A 92 -15.79 14.80 -22.76
C LYS A 92 -16.66 13.57 -22.48
N VAL A 93 -15.99 12.51 -22.05
CA VAL A 93 -16.62 11.27 -21.66
C VAL A 93 -16.74 11.20 -20.14
N GLU A 94 -17.85 10.66 -19.66
CA GLU A 94 -18.00 10.18 -18.29
C GLU A 94 -18.55 8.75 -18.27
N PHE A 95 -18.22 8.00 -17.23
CA PHE A 95 -18.79 6.68 -16.98
C PHE A 95 -19.65 6.78 -15.73
N LYS A 96 -20.86 6.23 -15.82
CA LYS A 96 -21.88 6.31 -14.77
C LYS A 96 -22.16 4.91 -14.25
N LEU A 97 -22.04 4.77 -12.93
CA LEU A 97 -22.30 3.55 -12.18
C LEU A 97 -23.74 3.58 -11.68
N LYS A 98 -24.54 2.57 -12.05
CA LYS A 98 -25.99 2.48 -11.74
C LYS A 98 -26.39 1.06 -11.30
N ASN A 99 -27.60 0.94 -10.75
CA ASN A 99 -28.27 -0.33 -10.46
C ASN A 99 -27.40 -1.30 -9.65
N ILE A 100 -26.77 -0.80 -8.59
CA ILE A 100 -25.85 -1.59 -7.77
C ILE A 100 -26.64 -2.62 -6.95
N ASN A 101 -26.40 -3.90 -7.20
CA ASN A 101 -26.98 -5.01 -6.46
C ASN A 101 -26.21 -5.24 -5.15
N PHE A 102 -26.39 -4.33 -4.19
CA PHE A 102 -25.69 -4.35 -2.91
C PHE A 102 -25.70 -5.72 -2.20
N PRO A 103 -26.84 -6.45 -2.10
CA PRO A 103 -26.85 -7.76 -1.45
C PRO A 103 -25.84 -8.77 -2.00
N ALA A 104 -25.63 -8.77 -3.33
CA ALA A 104 -24.76 -9.71 -4.05
C ALA A 104 -23.27 -9.36 -3.99
N LEU A 105 -22.92 -8.15 -3.53
CA LEU A 105 -21.55 -7.71 -3.38
C LEU A 105 -20.87 -8.36 -2.17
N ASP A 106 -19.56 -8.58 -2.26
CA ASP A 106 -18.76 -8.98 -1.11
C ASP A 106 -18.53 -7.82 -0.11
N ILE A 107 -17.94 -8.10 1.05
CA ILE A 107 -17.77 -7.11 2.11
C ILE A 107 -16.91 -5.91 1.66
N ALA A 108 -15.84 -6.16 0.90
CA ALA A 108 -14.96 -5.10 0.44
C ALA A 108 -15.62 -4.28 -0.68
N GLU A 109 -16.32 -4.95 -1.60
CA GLU A 109 -17.12 -4.32 -2.64
C GLU A 109 -18.22 -3.45 -2.03
N LYS A 110 -18.98 -3.95 -1.06
CA LYS A 110 -20.00 -3.17 -0.33
C LYS A 110 -19.40 -1.88 0.22
N LYS A 111 -18.29 -1.99 0.94
CA LYS A 111 -17.64 -0.81 1.53
C LYS A 111 -17.14 0.18 0.48
N LEU A 112 -16.59 -0.31 -0.64
CA LEU A 112 -16.19 0.52 -1.77
C LEU A 112 -17.39 1.26 -2.37
N PHE A 113 -18.47 0.56 -2.67
CA PHE A 113 -19.66 1.14 -3.30
C PHE A 113 -20.44 2.07 -2.36
N ASP A 114 -20.47 1.79 -1.05
CA ASP A 114 -20.99 2.73 -0.04
C ASP A 114 -20.25 4.07 -0.11
N ILE A 115 -18.91 4.03 -0.21
CA ILE A 115 -18.09 5.24 -0.36
C ILE A 115 -18.38 5.93 -1.69
N LEU A 116 -18.38 5.21 -2.81
CA LEU A 116 -18.60 5.78 -4.14
C LEU A 116 -19.98 6.44 -4.25
N ILE A 117 -21.04 5.79 -3.76
CA ILE A 117 -22.41 6.32 -3.81
C ILE A 117 -22.60 7.47 -2.81
N SER A 118 -21.84 7.51 -1.70
CA SER A 118 -21.91 8.64 -0.75
C SER A 118 -21.56 10.00 -1.38
N PHE A 119 -20.92 10.00 -2.55
CA PHE A 119 -20.62 11.20 -3.33
C PHE A 119 -21.71 11.57 -4.36
N GLY A 120 -22.76 10.76 -4.47
CA GLY A 120 -23.87 10.91 -5.41
C GLY A 120 -25.24 10.81 -4.75
N LYS A 121 -26.28 10.59 -5.57
CA LYS A 121 -27.66 10.34 -5.13
C LYS A 121 -28.15 9.10 -5.89
N ASP A 122 -27.84 7.92 -5.34
CA ASP A 122 -28.15 6.57 -5.88
C ASP A 122 -27.37 6.14 -7.12
N GLU A 123 -26.75 7.08 -7.82
CA GLU A 123 -25.84 6.85 -8.94
C GLU A 123 -24.60 7.75 -8.81
N ILE A 124 -23.48 7.28 -9.34
CA ILE A 124 -22.22 8.01 -9.29
C ILE A 124 -21.53 7.98 -10.64
N SER A 125 -21.09 9.14 -11.13
CA SER A 125 -20.28 9.24 -12.34
C SER A 125 -18.84 9.63 -12.04
N THR A 126 -17.92 9.26 -12.94
CA THR A 126 -16.52 9.69 -12.86
C THR A 126 -16.37 11.21 -12.85
N ARG A 127 -17.28 11.95 -13.49
CA ARG A 127 -17.33 13.42 -13.44
C ARG A 127 -17.73 13.94 -12.07
N THR A 128 -18.72 13.32 -11.42
CA THR A 128 -19.14 13.70 -10.07
C THR A 128 -18.02 13.43 -9.07
N LEU A 129 -17.37 12.26 -9.15
CA LEU A 129 -16.19 11.94 -8.35
C LEU A 129 -15.06 12.96 -8.54
N ASP A 130 -14.69 13.28 -9.78
CA ASP A 130 -13.66 14.29 -10.07
C ASP A 130 -14.03 15.68 -9.52
N LYS A 131 -15.31 16.08 -9.62
CA LYS A 131 -15.79 17.35 -9.05
C LYS A 131 -15.69 17.37 -7.53
N VAL A 132 -16.12 16.31 -6.85
CA VAL A 132 -16.06 16.23 -5.38
C VAL A 132 -14.62 16.23 -4.91
N ARG A 133 -13.75 15.42 -5.53
CA ARG A 133 -12.30 15.39 -5.24
C ARG A 133 -11.65 16.78 -5.31
N ARG A 134 -12.05 17.62 -6.27
CA ARG A 134 -11.51 18.98 -6.45
C ARG A 134 -12.12 20.02 -5.50
N ARG A 135 -13.40 19.87 -5.13
CA ARG A 135 -14.13 20.85 -4.31
C ARG A 135 -13.98 20.57 -2.81
N GLU A 136 -13.98 19.29 -2.44
CA GLU A 136 -14.00 18.80 -1.07
C GLU A 136 -12.91 17.73 -0.89
N PRO A 137 -11.63 18.07 -1.13
CA PRO A 137 -10.53 17.10 -1.13
C PRO A 137 -10.38 16.40 0.23
N ASP A 138 -10.65 17.10 1.33
CA ASP A 138 -10.49 16.54 2.68
C ASP A 138 -11.55 15.45 2.98
N ASP A 139 -12.83 15.70 2.68
CA ASP A 139 -13.90 14.69 2.84
C ASP A 139 -13.68 13.51 1.90
N TYR A 140 -13.33 13.80 0.63
CA TYR A 140 -13.01 12.79 -0.37
C TYR A 140 -11.87 11.88 0.10
N ASN A 141 -10.74 12.46 0.50
CA ASN A 141 -9.57 11.73 0.95
C ASN A 141 -9.85 10.95 2.24
N LYS A 142 -10.63 11.53 3.16
CA LYS A 142 -11.01 10.85 4.40
C LYS A 142 -11.80 9.57 4.11
N LYS A 143 -12.84 9.64 3.28
CA LYS A 143 -13.66 8.47 2.92
C LYS A 143 -12.85 7.39 2.18
N PHE A 144 -12.00 7.76 1.23
CA PHE A 144 -11.13 6.78 0.57
C PHE A 144 -10.04 6.22 1.50
N ASN A 145 -9.55 7.01 2.44
CA ASN A 145 -8.64 6.52 3.48
C ASN A 145 -9.35 5.51 4.40
N ASP A 146 -10.65 5.66 4.67
CA ASP A 146 -11.42 4.66 5.43
C ASP A 146 -11.48 3.30 4.70
N PHE A 147 -11.49 3.29 3.36
CA PHE A 147 -11.35 2.06 2.58
C PHE A 147 -9.94 1.45 2.65
N ILE A 148 -8.90 2.29 2.61
CA ILE A 148 -7.51 1.84 2.78
C ILE A 148 -7.30 1.24 4.17
N CYS A 149 -7.80 1.90 5.22
CA CYS A 149 -7.74 1.39 6.59
C CYS A 149 -8.48 0.06 6.73
N PHE A 150 -9.62 -0.11 6.06
CA PHE A 150 -10.32 -1.39 6.01
C PHE A 150 -9.45 -2.51 5.42
N LEU A 151 -8.81 -2.27 4.27
CA LEU A 151 -7.91 -3.27 3.68
C LEU A 151 -6.68 -3.54 4.56
N GLU A 152 -6.17 -2.50 5.24
CA GLU A 152 -5.08 -2.67 6.23
C GLU A 152 -5.52 -3.56 7.39
N ASP A 153 -6.72 -3.35 7.93
CA ASP A 153 -7.28 -4.16 9.01
C ASP A 153 -7.51 -5.61 8.56
N GLU A 154 -7.96 -5.86 7.33
CA GLU A 154 -8.05 -7.21 6.76
C GLU A 154 -6.66 -7.87 6.68
N MET A 155 -5.63 -7.14 6.25
CA MET A 155 -4.26 -7.67 6.22
C MET A 155 -3.73 -7.99 7.63
N ILE A 156 -4.11 -7.19 8.63
CA ILE A 156 -3.79 -7.44 10.05
C ILE A 156 -4.54 -8.68 10.55
N ALA A 157 -5.83 -8.81 10.25
CA ALA A 157 -6.65 -9.96 10.63
C ALA A 157 -6.09 -11.26 10.06
N LYS A 158 -5.60 -11.22 8.81
CA LYS A 158 -4.90 -12.30 8.12
C LYS A 158 -3.43 -12.47 8.56
N LYS A 159 -2.96 -11.73 9.57
CA LYS A 159 -1.59 -11.78 10.11
C LYS A 159 -0.51 -11.50 9.05
N LEU A 160 -0.84 -10.81 7.97
CA LEU A 160 0.10 -10.37 6.93
C LEU A 160 0.77 -9.06 7.33
N PHE A 161 0.04 -8.21 8.05
CA PHE A 161 0.55 -7.01 8.69
C PHE A 161 0.54 -7.09 10.22
N THR A 162 1.42 -6.31 10.84
CA THR A 162 1.44 -6.11 12.28
C THR A 162 0.55 -4.93 12.65
N ARG A 163 -0.29 -5.11 13.69
CA ARG A 163 -1.14 -4.04 14.24
C ARG A 163 -0.35 -2.95 14.96
N GLU A 164 0.89 -3.25 15.34
CA GLU A 164 1.62 -2.49 16.35
C GLU A 164 2.21 -1.21 15.75
N LYS A 165 1.54 -0.07 15.98
CA LYS A 165 2.21 1.24 16.03
C LYS A 165 3.16 1.21 17.23
N LYS A 166 4.37 0.67 17.04
CA LYS A 166 5.48 0.71 18.01
C LYS A 166 6.00 2.14 18.22
N THR A 167 5.23 3.19 17.95
CA THR A 167 5.70 4.57 17.87
C THR A 167 6.46 4.99 19.13
N PHE A 168 5.98 4.63 20.31
CA PHE A 168 6.69 4.93 21.57
C PHE A 168 7.98 4.12 21.76
N LYS A 169 7.95 2.80 21.50
CA LYS A 169 9.16 1.94 21.59
C LYS A 169 10.22 2.35 20.57
N ILE A 170 9.80 2.66 19.35
CA ILE A 170 10.63 3.16 18.26
C ILE A 170 11.23 4.51 18.63
N LEU A 171 10.42 5.45 19.14
CA LEU A 171 10.88 6.76 19.59
C LEU A 171 11.91 6.62 20.73
N LEU A 172 11.61 5.80 21.73
CA LEU A 172 12.52 5.57 22.86
C LEU A 172 13.83 4.92 22.41
N SER A 173 13.77 3.92 21.53
CA SER A 173 14.96 3.30 20.92
C SER A 173 15.76 4.32 20.10
N PHE A 174 15.10 5.17 19.31
CA PHE A 174 15.75 6.23 18.54
C PHE A 174 16.53 7.19 19.44
N VAL A 175 15.93 7.62 20.55
CA VAL A 175 16.58 8.50 21.54
C VAL A 175 17.80 7.80 22.16
N ILE A 176 17.66 6.55 22.59
CA ILE A 176 18.75 5.79 23.22
C ILE A 176 19.92 5.56 22.24
N PHE A 177 19.62 5.19 20.99
CA PHE A 177 20.64 5.00 19.96
C PHE A 177 21.32 6.33 19.57
N SER A 178 20.56 7.43 19.54
CA SER A 178 21.11 8.80 19.36
C SER A 178 22.07 9.15 20.49
N LEU A 179 21.69 8.93 21.75
CA LEU A 179 22.54 9.21 22.90
C LEU A 179 23.83 8.40 22.87
N LEU A 180 23.77 7.11 22.49
CA LEU A 180 24.96 6.28 22.33
C LEU A 180 25.90 6.83 21.23
N PHE A 181 25.35 7.27 20.10
CA PHE A 181 26.11 7.88 19.01
C PHE A 181 26.79 9.18 19.45
N PHE A 182 26.04 10.12 20.04
CA PHE A 182 26.57 11.41 20.49
C PHE A 182 27.60 11.26 21.62
N LEU A 183 27.35 10.37 22.59
CA LEU A 183 28.32 10.09 23.64
C LEU A 183 29.60 9.47 23.06
N GLY A 184 29.48 8.60 22.05
CA GLY A 184 30.62 8.08 21.30
C GLY A 184 31.48 9.18 20.66
N ILE A 185 30.85 10.14 19.98
CA ILE A 185 31.53 11.32 19.39
C ILE A 185 32.26 12.14 20.47
N ILE A 186 31.57 12.48 21.57
CA ILE A 186 32.16 13.25 22.68
C ILE A 186 33.34 12.50 23.28
N THR A 187 33.24 11.18 23.42
CA THR A 187 34.30 10.33 23.97
C THR A 187 35.54 10.32 23.07
N VAL A 188 35.37 10.20 21.75
CA VAL A 188 36.47 10.28 20.77
C VAL A 188 37.11 11.67 20.79
N TYR A 189 36.30 12.74 20.87
CA TYR A 189 36.80 14.12 20.96
C TYR A 189 37.64 14.36 22.22
N ASN A 190 37.31 13.68 23.32
CA ASN A 190 38.11 13.69 24.56
C ASN A 190 39.32 12.72 24.51
N LYS A 191 39.75 12.28 23.32
CA LYS A 191 40.90 11.39 23.06
C LYS A 191 40.75 9.97 23.63
N ASN A 192 39.53 9.54 23.92
CA ASN A 192 39.22 8.19 24.35
C ASN A 192 38.72 7.37 23.14
N PHE A 193 39.60 6.56 22.54
CA PHE A 193 39.31 5.84 21.29
C PHE A 193 38.22 4.77 21.41
N PHE A 194 37.88 4.31 22.62
CA PHE A 194 36.78 3.37 22.81
C PHE A 194 35.41 3.94 22.41
N GLY A 195 35.26 5.27 22.31
CA GLY A 195 34.05 5.90 21.78
C GLY A 195 33.74 5.51 20.33
N ILE A 196 34.75 5.06 19.55
CA ILE A 196 34.55 4.53 18.19
C ILE A 196 33.64 3.29 18.22
N ALA A 197 33.77 2.42 19.24
CA ALA A 197 32.94 1.24 19.37
C ALA A 197 31.46 1.62 19.57
N SER A 198 31.18 2.64 20.40
CA SER A 198 29.83 3.18 20.61
C SER A 198 29.21 3.73 19.32
N ILE A 199 30.00 4.42 18.49
CA ILE A 199 29.55 4.91 17.18
C ILE A 199 29.16 3.73 16.29
N ILE A 200 30.03 2.74 16.12
CA ILE A 200 29.76 1.56 15.28
C ILE A 200 28.52 0.79 15.77
N LEU A 201 28.43 0.56 17.08
CA LEU A 201 27.28 -0.11 17.71
C LEU A 201 25.98 0.66 17.50
N SER A 202 25.99 1.98 17.65
CA SER A 202 24.79 2.80 17.43
C SER A 202 24.29 2.72 15.99
N LEU A 203 25.19 2.69 15.00
CA LEU A 203 24.83 2.50 13.58
C LEU A 203 24.21 1.12 13.34
N PHE A 204 24.77 0.07 13.96
CA PHE A 204 24.18 -1.27 13.93
C PHE A 204 22.77 -1.26 14.53
N PHE A 205 22.56 -0.62 15.68
CA PHE A 205 21.24 -0.51 16.30
C PHE A 205 20.26 0.32 15.45
N TYR A 206 20.70 1.35 14.75
CA TYR A 206 19.86 2.07 13.77
C TYR A 206 19.38 1.15 12.64
N ALA A 207 20.22 0.26 12.12
CA ALA A 207 19.78 -0.73 11.14
C ALA A 207 18.68 -1.65 11.72
N THR A 208 18.80 -2.08 12.98
CA THR A 208 17.75 -2.85 13.66
C THR A 208 16.45 -2.04 13.87
N LEU A 209 16.56 -0.74 14.11
CA LEU A 209 15.41 0.16 14.20
C LEU A 209 14.67 0.24 12.86
N ILE A 210 15.40 0.45 11.76
CA ILE A 210 14.85 0.54 10.40
C ILE A 210 14.06 -0.73 10.04
N THR A 211 14.63 -1.91 10.29
CA THR A 211 13.95 -3.18 10.03
C THR A 211 12.71 -3.41 10.90
N SER A 212 12.66 -2.80 12.08
CA SER A 212 11.50 -2.88 12.98
C SER A 212 10.29 -2.05 12.53
N PHE A 213 10.47 -1.10 11.60
CA PHE A 213 9.37 -0.34 10.98
C PHE A 213 8.56 -1.15 9.96
N SER A 214 9.06 -2.31 9.53
CA SER A 214 8.31 -3.09 8.55
C SER A 214 6.98 -3.53 9.13
N LYS A 215 5.90 -3.00 8.55
CA LYS A 215 4.52 -3.42 8.85
C LYS A 215 4.31 -4.89 8.51
N MET A 216 5.08 -5.43 7.56
CA MET A 216 4.91 -6.76 7.01
C MET A 216 5.47 -7.87 7.91
N THR A 217 4.67 -8.91 8.15
CA THR A 217 5.10 -10.10 8.89
C THR A 217 5.96 -11.02 8.00
N GLU A 218 6.52 -12.09 8.55
CA GLU A 218 7.23 -13.10 7.75
C GLU A 218 6.30 -13.75 6.71
N LEU A 219 5.08 -14.10 7.11
CA LEU A 219 4.06 -14.61 6.19
C LEU A 219 3.68 -13.56 5.13
N GLY A 220 3.54 -12.29 5.55
CA GLY A 220 3.33 -11.19 4.61
C GLY A 220 4.45 -11.11 3.56
N ASN A 221 5.72 -11.17 3.98
CA ASN A 221 6.87 -11.15 3.08
C ASN A 221 6.90 -12.36 2.14
N GLU A 222 6.51 -13.55 2.62
CA GLU A 222 6.37 -14.76 1.80
C GLU A 222 5.33 -14.53 0.70
N LYS A 223 4.13 -14.07 1.06
CA LYS A 223 3.07 -13.74 0.11
C LYS A 223 3.44 -12.61 -0.85
N PHE A 224 4.16 -11.60 -0.39
CA PHE A 224 4.69 -10.55 -1.26
C PHE A 224 5.60 -11.10 -2.36
N ARG A 225 6.52 -12.01 -1.99
CA ARG A 225 7.42 -12.66 -2.95
C ARG A 225 6.69 -13.59 -3.91
N GLU A 226 5.62 -14.24 -3.48
CA GLU A 226 4.73 -14.98 -4.38
C GLU A 226 4.09 -14.04 -5.43
N LEU A 227 3.60 -12.88 -4.99
CA LEU A 227 3.00 -11.87 -5.87
C LEU A 227 4.01 -11.24 -6.83
N GLU A 228 5.26 -11.06 -6.40
CA GLU A 228 6.37 -10.63 -7.26
C GLU A 228 6.63 -11.65 -8.39
N LYS A 229 6.59 -12.96 -8.10
CA LYS A 229 6.69 -13.99 -9.14
C LYS A 229 5.51 -13.95 -10.11
N ILE A 230 4.31 -13.71 -9.59
CA ILE A 230 3.10 -13.55 -10.42
C ILE A 230 3.24 -12.32 -11.32
N GLU A 231 3.64 -11.16 -10.78
CA GLU A 231 3.88 -9.97 -11.61
C GLU A 231 4.90 -10.24 -12.72
N ASN A 232 6.02 -10.90 -12.41
CA ASN A 232 7.03 -11.26 -13.41
C ASN A 232 6.49 -12.18 -14.50
N LYS A 233 5.58 -13.09 -14.16
CA LYS A 233 4.86 -13.94 -15.12
C LYS A 233 3.94 -13.10 -16.01
N LEU A 234 3.15 -12.20 -15.42
CA LEU A 234 2.21 -11.32 -16.13
C LEU A 234 2.92 -10.26 -17.00
N LEU A 235 4.10 -9.77 -16.60
CA LEU A 235 4.94 -8.88 -17.41
C LEU A 235 5.42 -9.53 -18.71
N LYS A 236 5.60 -10.85 -18.70
CA LYS A 236 5.86 -11.65 -19.91
C LYS A 236 4.58 -11.98 -20.69
N SER A 237 3.45 -11.40 -20.28
CA SER A 237 2.12 -11.64 -20.84
C SER A 237 1.66 -13.10 -20.73
N CYS A 238 2.22 -13.83 -19.77
CA CYS A 238 1.85 -15.21 -19.47
C CYS A 238 0.76 -15.18 -18.39
N GLY A 239 -0.47 -14.93 -18.78
CA GLY A 239 -1.65 -15.06 -17.93
C GLY A 239 -2.85 -15.47 -18.77
N ASP A 240 -3.73 -16.28 -18.21
CA ASP A 240 -4.88 -16.86 -18.92
C ASP A 240 -6.12 -17.13 -18.04
N THR A 241 -6.10 -16.67 -16.79
CA THR A 241 -7.26 -16.73 -15.90
C THR A 241 -7.86 -15.35 -15.64
N GLU A 242 -9.13 -15.33 -15.23
CA GLU A 242 -9.82 -14.09 -14.83
C GLU A 242 -9.07 -13.38 -13.69
N GLU A 243 -8.62 -14.14 -12.70
CA GLU A 243 -7.88 -13.59 -11.57
C GLU A 243 -6.56 -12.95 -12.04
N GLU A 244 -5.82 -13.59 -12.93
CA GLU A 244 -4.59 -13.04 -13.49
C GLU A 244 -4.82 -11.75 -14.30
N PHE A 245 -5.94 -11.67 -15.01
CA PHE A 245 -6.37 -10.44 -15.68
C PHE A 245 -6.66 -9.32 -14.68
N LEU A 246 -7.44 -9.58 -13.62
CA LEU A 246 -7.74 -8.60 -12.57
C LEU A 246 -6.47 -8.18 -11.80
N LEU A 247 -5.54 -9.12 -11.56
CA LEU A 247 -4.25 -8.84 -10.94
C LEU A 247 -3.35 -7.97 -11.84
N ALA A 248 -3.35 -8.20 -13.15
CA ALA A 248 -2.62 -7.35 -14.09
C ALA A 248 -3.09 -5.89 -14.03
N ILE A 249 -4.40 -5.68 -13.84
CA ILE A 249 -4.98 -4.35 -13.61
C ILE A 249 -4.53 -3.82 -12.24
N CYS A 250 -4.69 -4.59 -11.16
CA CYS A 250 -4.30 -4.19 -9.81
C CYS A 250 -2.82 -3.78 -9.72
N PHE A 251 -1.94 -4.52 -10.40
CA PHE A 251 -0.50 -4.25 -10.45
C PHE A 251 -0.15 -3.07 -11.35
N GLY A 252 -1.11 -2.53 -12.12
CA GLY A 252 -0.88 -1.39 -13.01
C GLY A 252 0.06 -1.74 -14.16
N LEU A 253 -0.07 -2.94 -14.73
CA LEU A 253 0.71 -3.32 -15.90
C LEU A 253 0.34 -2.48 -17.12
N LYS A 254 1.22 -2.46 -18.12
CA LYS A 254 0.98 -1.70 -19.35
C LYS A 254 -0.21 -2.26 -20.11
N LYS A 255 -0.90 -1.40 -20.87
CA LYS A 255 -2.11 -1.75 -21.63
C LYS A 255 -1.85 -2.89 -22.62
N GLU A 256 -0.65 -2.96 -23.19
CA GLU A 256 -0.23 -4.01 -24.13
C GLU A 256 -0.21 -5.38 -23.45
N ASN A 257 0.39 -5.45 -22.25
CA ASN A 257 0.42 -6.69 -21.45
C ASN A 257 -0.98 -7.13 -21.06
N ILE A 258 -1.80 -6.21 -20.53
CA ILE A 258 -3.18 -6.51 -20.12
C ILE A 258 -4.01 -7.00 -21.31
N LYS A 259 -3.84 -6.41 -22.50
CA LYS A 259 -4.54 -6.82 -23.72
C LYS A 259 -4.18 -8.25 -24.15
N ILE A 260 -2.92 -8.67 -24.01
CA ILE A 260 -2.51 -10.05 -24.34
C ILE A 260 -3.08 -11.03 -23.32
N ILE A 261 -2.97 -10.72 -22.02
CA ILE A 261 -3.53 -11.55 -20.95
C ILE A 261 -5.04 -11.73 -21.12
N TYR A 262 -5.76 -10.65 -21.41
CA TYR A 262 -7.20 -10.69 -21.72
C TYR A 262 -7.50 -11.61 -22.90
N LYS A 263 -6.76 -11.50 -24.01
CA LYS A 263 -6.95 -12.38 -25.18
C LYS A 263 -6.76 -13.85 -24.84
N ASN A 264 -5.75 -14.18 -24.04
CA ASN A 264 -5.51 -15.56 -23.61
C ASN A 264 -6.65 -16.09 -22.73
N PHE A 265 -7.13 -15.24 -21.82
CA PHE A 265 -8.24 -15.55 -20.92
C PHE A 265 -9.56 -15.80 -21.68
N ILE A 266 -9.96 -14.89 -22.58
CA ILE A 266 -11.21 -15.05 -23.35
C ILE A 266 -11.16 -16.24 -24.31
N ALA A 267 -9.97 -16.57 -24.82
CA ALA A 267 -9.79 -17.76 -25.66
C ALA A 267 -10.11 -19.06 -24.89
N LYS A 268 -9.93 -19.06 -23.56
CA LYS A 268 -10.32 -20.18 -22.69
C LYS A 268 -11.78 -20.14 -22.28
N THR A 269 -12.30 -18.99 -21.88
CA THR A 269 -13.69 -18.87 -21.37
C THR A 269 -14.75 -18.85 -22.47
N LYS A 270 -14.36 -18.53 -23.71
CA LYS A 270 -15.26 -18.35 -24.87
C LYS A 270 -16.28 -17.23 -24.68
N ASP A 271 -16.05 -16.33 -23.73
CA ASP A 271 -16.83 -15.10 -23.58
C ASP A 271 -16.01 -13.92 -24.10
N GLU A 272 -16.32 -13.46 -25.31
CA GLU A 272 -15.63 -12.35 -25.94
C GLU A 272 -16.08 -10.96 -25.44
N ASN A 273 -17.18 -10.91 -24.67
CA ASN A 273 -17.77 -9.66 -24.20
C ASN A 273 -17.41 -9.34 -22.74
N CYS A 274 -16.99 -10.35 -21.97
CA CYS A 274 -16.54 -10.13 -20.59
C CYS A 274 -15.46 -9.04 -20.51
N TYR A 275 -15.56 -8.13 -19.55
CA TYR A 275 -14.58 -7.05 -19.29
C TYR A 275 -14.25 -6.10 -20.46
N LYS A 276 -14.93 -6.20 -21.60
CA LYS A 276 -14.62 -5.45 -22.83
C LYS A 276 -14.61 -3.93 -22.63
N ILE A 277 -15.44 -3.43 -21.71
CA ILE A 277 -15.52 -2.02 -21.34
C ILE A 277 -14.18 -1.43 -20.87
N PHE A 278 -13.31 -2.24 -20.26
CA PHE A 278 -11.98 -1.79 -19.81
C PHE A 278 -11.12 -1.28 -20.96
N PHE A 279 -11.29 -1.82 -22.17
CA PHE A 279 -10.50 -1.45 -23.34
C PHE A 279 -10.98 -0.21 -24.06
N ASP A 280 -12.14 0.35 -23.67
CA ASP A 280 -12.57 1.67 -24.12
C ASP A 280 -11.45 2.70 -23.80
N PRO A 281 -11.02 3.51 -24.78
CA PRO A 281 -9.92 4.46 -24.60
C PRO A 281 -10.09 5.42 -23.43
N ASP A 282 -11.34 5.75 -23.09
CA ASP A 282 -11.68 6.70 -22.06
C ASP A 282 -11.88 6.05 -20.69
N PHE A 283 -12.14 4.74 -20.60
CA PHE A 283 -12.51 4.08 -19.35
C PHE A 283 -11.44 4.25 -18.27
N TYR A 284 -10.26 3.67 -18.48
CA TYR A 284 -9.18 3.73 -17.50
C TYR A 284 -8.77 5.17 -17.18
N LYS A 285 -8.66 6.01 -18.23
CA LYS A 285 -8.28 7.42 -18.10
C LYS A 285 -9.25 8.18 -17.21
N THR A 286 -10.55 8.06 -17.47
CA THR A 286 -11.57 8.84 -16.75
C THR A 286 -11.70 8.38 -15.30
N PHE A 287 -11.63 7.07 -15.03
CA PHE A 287 -11.58 6.57 -13.65
C PHE A 287 -10.31 6.98 -12.92
N LYS A 288 -9.13 6.90 -13.55
CA LYS A 288 -7.87 7.34 -12.93
C LYS A 288 -7.93 8.82 -12.53
N VAL A 289 -8.40 9.68 -13.43
CA VAL A 289 -8.54 11.13 -13.15
C VAL A 289 -9.55 11.38 -12.04
N ALA A 290 -10.69 10.67 -12.05
CA ALA A 290 -11.69 10.77 -11.01
C ALA A 290 -11.15 10.35 -9.63
N LEU A 291 -10.34 9.29 -9.58
CA LEU A 291 -9.86 8.69 -8.33
C LEU A 291 -8.68 9.44 -7.72
N VAL A 292 -7.70 9.84 -8.54
CA VAL A 292 -6.42 10.39 -8.05
C VAL A 292 -5.97 11.68 -8.75
N GLY A 293 -6.71 12.14 -9.76
CA GLY A 293 -6.41 13.36 -10.51
C GLY A 293 -5.34 13.21 -11.59
N ASP A 294 -5.13 14.30 -12.33
CA ASP A 294 -4.23 14.35 -13.49
C ASP A 294 -2.73 14.33 -13.11
N HIS A 295 -2.37 14.70 -11.88
CA HIS A 295 -0.96 14.85 -11.46
C HIS A 295 -0.20 13.51 -11.35
N LEU A 296 -0.90 12.37 -11.38
CA LEU A 296 -0.30 11.02 -11.44
C LEU A 296 -0.36 10.41 -12.86
N LEU A 297 -0.68 11.19 -13.90
CA LEU A 297 -0.57 10.77 -15.30
C LEU A 297 0.88 10.69 -15.80
N ILE A 298 1.85 11.09 -14.98
CA ILE A 298 3.28 11.06 -15.33
C ILE A 298 4.02 10.20 -14.30
N ARG A 299 4.03 8.88 -14.53
CA ARG A 299 5.20 8.00 -14.38
C ARG A 299 4.79 6.57 -14.76
N ASN A 300 5.31 6.17 -15.93
CA ASN A 300 5.32 4.87 -16.60
C ASN A 300 4.25 4.65 -17.68
#